data_AF-A0A0F9VTG0-F1
#
_entry.id   AF-A0A0F9VTG0-F1
#
_cell.length_a   1.000
_cell.length_b   1.000
_cell.length_c   1.000
_cell.angle_alpha   90.00
_cell.angle_beta   90.00
_cell.angle_gamma   90.00
#
_symmetry.space_group_name_H-M   'P 1'
#
loop_
_entity.id
_entity.type
_entity.pdbx_description
1 polymer ?
#
loop_
_entity_poly.entity_id
_entity_poly.type
_entity_poly.pdbx_seq_one_letter_code
_entity_poly.pdbx_strand_id
1 'polypeptide(L)'
;MTYEKNFLERSVARIESVVAAVAGIFSFFNKGPLGWVFRKLGQFGRWYRSRIWNRYARNAEGRLTKKRVTATVLATLLAIWITPSIIYAAWQGTLMATTWKNEELYLTAAEEVGDDVHSVRGCRKIPCSESDAIYFRVRTSLMHNLYALTDHGSVFYPDYTASVVAPGVNRCNVTSYGFRVKALMRGWDIYPDMLDATCVPYETGTAFSESELS
;
A
#
# COMPACT_ATOMS: atom_id res chain seq x y z
N MET A 1 -42.99 -45.39 -31.89
CA MET A 1 -42.75 -43.98 -32.30
C MET A 1 -42.94 -42.96 -31.18
N THR A 2 -43.74 -43.20 -30.14
CA THR A 2 -43.98 -42.23 -29.03
C THR A 2 -42.85 -42.13 -28.02
N TYR A 3 -41.98 -43.14 -27.89
CA TYR A 3 -40.90 -43.16 -26.90
C TYR A 3 -39.71 -42.28 -27.29
N GLU A 4 -39.32 -42.27 -28.57
CA GLU A 4 -38.21 -41.44 -29.08
C GLU A 4 -38.52 -39.94 -29.03
N LYS A 5 -39.76 -39.55 -29.32
CA LYS A 5 -40.19 -38.15 -29.29
C LYS A 5 -40.08 -37.54 -27.88
N ASN A 6 -40.48 -38.30 -26.86
CA ASN A 6 -40.38 -37.89 -25.46
C ASN A 6 -38.92 -37.81 -24.94
N PHE A 7 -38.01 -38.61 -25.50
CA PHE A 7 -36.59 -38.56 -25.13
C PHE A 7 -35.89 -37.33 -25.72
N LEU A 8 -36.19 -37.00 -26.98
CA LEU A 8 -35.67 -35.81 -27.65
C LEU A 8 -36.15 -34.52 -26.99
N GLU A 9 -37.45 -34.40 -26.68
CA GLU A 9 -37.99 -33.20 -26.03
C GLU A 9 -37.39 -32.96 -24.62
N ARG A 10 -37.16 -34.02 -23.84
CA ARG A 10 -36.47 -33.91 -22.53
C ARG A 10 -35.00 -33.55 -22.66
N SER A 11 -34.33 -34.01 -23.72
CA SER A 11 -32.92 -33.72 -23.96
C SER A 11 -32.71 -32.26 -24.38
N VAL A 12 -33.57 -31.74 -25.26
CA VAL A 12 -33.56 -30.34 -25.68
C VAL A 12 -33.86 -29.42 -24.50
N ALA A 13 -34.87 -29.73 -23.67
CA ALA A 13 -35.19 -28.93 -22.48
C ALA A 13 -34.04 -28.90 -21.43
N ARG A 14 -33.26 -29.99 -21.31
CA ARG A 14 -32.06 -30.01 -20.46
C ARG A 14 -30.93 -29.16 -21.05
N ILE A 15 -30.74 -29.19 -22.37
CA ILE A 15 -29.72 -28.37 -23.03
C ILE A 15 -30.08 -26.88 -22.90
N GLU A 16 -31.33 -26.51 -23.14
CA GLU A 16 -31.78 -25.11 -23.04
C GLU A 16 -31.67 -24.56 -21.62
N SER A 17 -31.99 -25.37 -20.59
CA SER A 17 -31.83 -24.95 -19.18
C SER A 17 -30.36 -24.80 -18.77
N VAL A 18 -29.46 -25.66 -19.28
CA VAL A 18 -28.02 -25.52 -19.05
C VAL A 18 -27.46 -24.28 -19.77
N VAL A 19 -27.87 -24.03 -21.02
CA VAL A 19 -27.45 -22.84 -21.78
C VAL A 19 -27.95 -21.56 -21.11
N ALA A 20 -29.20 -21.53 -20.64
CA ALA A 20 -29.77 -20.40 -19.92
C ALA A 20 -29.07 -20.15 -18.56
N ALA A 21 -28.72 -21.22 -17.82
CA ALA A 21 -27.98 -21.11 -16.57
C ALA A 21 -26.55 -20.57 -16.78
N VAL A 22 -25.86 -21.02 -17.83
CA VAL A 22 -24.53 -20.52 -18.19
C VAL A 22 -24.58 -19.06 -18.65
N ALA A 23 -25.59 -18.67 -19.43
CA ALA A 23 -25.81 -17.28 -19.83
C ALA A 23 -26.15 -16.36 -18.63
N GLY A 24 -26.94 -16.86 -17.68
CA GLY A 24 -27.27 -16.17 -16.43
C GLY A 24 -26.03 -15.88 -15.58
N ILE A 25 -25.16 -16.86 -15.40
CA ILE A 25 -23.88 -16.73 -14.67
C ILE A 25 -22.97 -15.71 -15.39
N PHE A 26 -22.84 -15.79 -16.71
CA PHE A 26 -22.04 -14.83 -17.49
C PHE A 26 -22.56 -13.39 -17.38
N SER A 27 -23.90 -13.21 -17.33
CA SER A 27 -24.52 -11.90 -17.16
C SER A 27 -24.33 -11.31 -15.75
N PHE A 28 -24.24 -12.17 -14.73
CA PHE A 28 -23.98 -11.80 -13.33
C PHE A 28 -22.54 -11.29 -13.16
N PHE A 29 -21.56 -11.95 -13.78
CA PHE A 29 -20.18 -11.47 -13.82
C PHE A 29 -20.03 -10.12 -14.54
N ASN A 30 -20.88 -9.84 -15.53
CA ASN A 30 -20.79 -8.61 -16.33
C ASN A 30 -21.48 -7.39 -15.67
N LYS A 31 -22.44 -7.61 -14.76
CA LYS A 31 -23.19 -6.54 -14.06
C LYS A 31 -22.69 -6.21 -12.65
N GLY A 32 -21.86 -7.07 -12.04
CA GLY A 32 -21.28 -6.85 -10.70
C GLY A 32 -20.02 -5.95 -10.67
N PRO A 33 -19.40 -5.78 -9.49
CA PRO A 33 -18.15 -5.03 -9.33
C PRO A 33 -17.00 -5.59 -10.19
N LEU A 34 -16.94 -6.90 -10.37
CA LEU A 34 -16.02 -7.56 -11.32
C LEU A 34 -16.25 -7.08 -12.77
N GLY A 35 -17.50 -6.98 -13.21
CA GLY A 35 -17.84 -6.45 -14.54
C GLY A 35 -17.49 -4.97 -14.73
N TRP A 36 -17.50 -4.16 -13.66
CA TRP A 36 -16.97 -2.79 -13.71
C TRP A 36 -15.44 -2.79 -13.91
N VAL A 37 -14.72 -3.64 -13.17
CA VAL A 37 -13.26 -3.80 -13.32
C VAL A 37 -12.90 -4.26 -14.74
N PHE A 38 -13.56 -5.29 -15.27
CA PHE A 38 -13.32 -5.75 -16.65
C PHE A 38 -13.65 -4.69 -17.70
N ARG A 39 -14.71 -3.88 -17.50
CA ARG A 39 -15.01 -2.74 -18.39
C ARG A 39 -13.91 -1.68 -18.34
N LYS A 40 -13.36 -1.38 -17.17
CA LYS A 40 -12.25 -0.42 -17.01
C LYS A 40 -10.95 -0.95 -17.60
N LEU A 41 -10.61 -2.21 -17.36
CA LEU A 41 -9.50 -2.90 -18.02
C LEU A 41 -9.68 -2.91 -19.55
N GLY A 42 -10.90 -3.13 -20.05
CA GLY A 42 -11.20 -3.05 -21.48
C GLY A 42 -11.08 -1.64 -22.05
N GLN A 43 -11.51 -0.61 -21.33
CA GLN A 43 -11.29 0.80 -21.70
C GLN A 43 -9.80 1.12 -21.75
N PHE A 44 -9.04 0.71 -20.74
CA PHE A 44 -7.60 0.87 -20.68
C PHE A 44 -6.91 0.12 -21.83
N GLY A 45 -7.31 -1.11 -22.13
CA GLY A 45 -6.78 -1.89 -23.26
C GLY A 45 -7.04 -1.22 -24.61
N ARG A 46 -8.22 -0.62 -24.81
CA ARG A 46 -8.51 0.16 -26.03
C ARG A 46 -7.66 1.43 -26.12
N TRP A 47 -7.48 2.14 -25.01
CA TRP A 47 -6.62 3.32 -24.93
C TRP A 47 -5.15 2.95 -25.19
N TYR A 48 -4.64 1.90 -24.53
CA TYR A 48 -3.29 1.39 -24.72
C TYR A 48 -3.06 0.97 -26.17
N ARG A 49 -4.03 0.26 -26.77
CA ARG A 49 -3.96 -0.14 -28.17
C ARG A 49 -3.89 1.07 -29.11
N SER A 50 -4.74 2.08 -28.89
CA SER A 50 -4.80 3.24 -29.79
C SER A 50 -3.60 4.17 -29.64
N ARG A 51 -3.15 4.44 -28.41
CA ARG A 51 -2.10 5.42 -28.11
C ARG A 51 -0.69 4.86 -28.15
N ILE A 52 -0.49 3.66 -27.61
CA ILE A 52 0.85 3.07 -27.44
C ILE A 52 1.09 2.03 -28.52
N TRP A 53 0.26 0.99 -28.59
CA TRP A 53 0.50 -0.12 -29.52
C TRP A 53 0.51 0.30 -30.99
N ASN A 54 -0.53 0.99 -31.45
CA ASN A 54 -0.63 1.40 -32.85
C ASN A 54 0.46 2.41 -33.26
N ARG A 55 0.97 3.20 -32.30
CA ARG A 55 1.99 4.23 -32.56
C ARG A 55 3.41 3.68 -32.55
N TYR A 56 3.71 2.76 -31.63
CA TYR A 56 5.07 2.27 -31.43
C TYR A 56 5.33 0.90 -32.07
N ALA A 57 4.32 0.02 -32.17
CA ALA A 57 4.50 -1.31 -32.75
C ALA A 57 4.46 -1.31 -34.30
N ARG A 58 3.92 -0.25 -34.92
CA ARG A 58 3.81 -0.11 -36.39
C ARG A 58 4.85 0.86 -36.95
N ASN A 59 5.27 0.63 -38.18
CA ASN A 59 6.08 1.56 -38.97
C ASN A 59 5.22 2.69 -39.57
N ALA A 60 5.87 3.68 -40.19
CA ALA A 60 5.18 4.77 -40.90
C ALA A 60 4.20 4.28 -41.98
N GLU A 61 4.49 3.11 -42.58
CA GLU A 61 3.64 2.41 -43.56
C GLU A 61 2.51 1.56 -42.93
N GLY A 62 2.36 1.57 -41.61
CA GLY A 62 1.33 0.80 -40.90
C GLY A 62 1.64 -0.70 -40.72
N ARG A 63 2.77 -1.20 -41.24
CA ARG A 63 3.20 -2.60 -41.09
C ARG A 63 3.82 -2.86 -39.71
N LEU A 64 3.53 -4.03 -39.13
CA LEU A 64 4.16 -4.51 -37.90
C LEU A 64 5.54 -5.06 -38.21
N THR A 65 6.57 -4.58 -37.49
CA THR A 65 7.94 -5.11 -37.61
C THR A 65 8.33 -5.84 -36.34
N LYS A 66 8.99 -7.00 -36.48
CA LYS A 66 9.39 -7.84 -35.34
C LYS A 66 10.13 -7.04 -34.28
N LYS A 67 11.13 -6.23 -34.67
CA LYS A 67 11.93 -5.40 -33.76
C LYS A 67 11.08 -4.42 -32.92
N ARG A 68 10.14 -3.71 -33.55
CA ARG A 68 9.30 -2.73 -32.86
C ARG A 68 8.25 -3.38 -31.96
N VAL A 69 7.65 -4.47 -32.42
CA VAL A 69 6.71 -5.25 -31.61
C VAL A 69 7.43 -5.78 -30.36
N THR A 70 8.61 -6.39 -30.53
CA THR A 70 9.42 -6.89 -29.40
C THR A 70 9.81 -5.76 -28.44
N ALA A 71 10.28 -4.61 -28.95
CA ALA A 71 10.63 -3.46 -28.12
C ALA A 71 9.41 -2.93 -27.34
N THR A 72 8.25 -2.83 -27.98
CA THR A 72 7.01 -2.33 -27.35
C THR A 72 6.53 -3.29 -26.27
N VAL A 73 6.58 -4.60 -26.52
CA VAL A 73 6.22 -5.62 -25.52
C VAL A 73 7.17 -5.57 -24.32
N LEU A 74 8.49 -5.55 -24.54
CA LEU A 74 9.47 -5.46 -23.46
C LEU A 74 9.30 -4.19 -22.62
N ALA A 75 9.12 -3.03 -23.26
CA ALA A 75 8.87 -1.78 -22.56
C ALA A 75 7.57 -1.83 -21.73
N THR A 76 6.53 -2.50 -22.23
CA THR A 76 5.27 -2.66 -21.51
C THR A 76 5.40 -3.57 -20.32
N LEU A 77 6.13 -4.68 -20.45
CA LEU A 77 6.42 -5.59 -19.34
C LEU A 77 7.25 -4.87 -18.26
N LEU A 78 8.25 -4.09 -18.66
CA LEU A 78 9.04 -3.26 -17.75
C LEU A 78 8.18 -2.22 -17.03
N ALA A 79 7.28 -1.54 -17.76
CA ALA A 79 6.37 -0.57 -17.16
C ALA A 79 5.44 -1.25 -16.14
N ILE A 80 4.87 -2.41 -16.47
CA ILE A 80 4.03 -3.19 -15.55
C ILE A 80 4.83 -3.60 -14.31
N TRP A 81 6.10 -3.99 -14.48
CA TRP A 81 6.98 -4.37 -13.37
C TRP A 81 7.27 -3.19 -12.42
N ILE A 82 7.53 -2.00 -12.95
CA ILE A 82 7.93 -0.82 -12.15
C ILE A 82 6.71 -0.08 -11.57
N THR A 83 5.54 -0.17 -12.22
CA THR A 83 4.33 0.58 -11.84
C THR A 83 3.92 0.39 -10.37
N PRO A 84 3.89 -0.83 -9.80
CA PRO A 84 3.57 -1.03 -8.38
C PRO A 84 4.49 -0.24 -7.44
N SER A 85 5.80 -0.22 -7.72
CA SER A 85 6.77 0.54 -6.92
C SER A 85 6.53 2.04 -7.00
N ILE A 86 6.21 2.57 -8.19
CA ILE A 86 5.87 3.99 -8.36
C ILE A 86 4.59 4.35 -7.60
N ILE A 87 3.54 3.53 -7.72
CA ILE A 87 2.28 3.76 -7.02
C ILE A 87 2.49 3.71 -5.51
N TYR A 88 3.24 2.73 -5.01
CA TYR A 88 3.57 2.62 -3.59
C TYR A 88 4.38 3.83 -3.10
N ALA A 89 5.38 4.27 -3.86
CA ALA A 89 6.16 5.46 -3.54
C ALA A 89 5.31 6.73 -3.53
N ALA A 90 4.42 6.90 -4.51
CA ALA A 90 3.49 8.03 -4.57
C ALA A 90 2.50 8.03 -3.40
N TRP A 91 2.00 6.86 -3.02
CA TRP A 91 1.14 6.69 -1.85
C TRP A 91 1.87 7.07 -0.55
N GLN A 92 3.07 6.54 -0.34
CA GLN A 92 3.90 6.88 0.82
C GLN A 92 4.24 8.37 0.86
N GLY A 93 4.62 8.96 -0.28
CA GLY A 93 4.91 10.39 -0.36
C GLY A 93 3.68 11.26 -0.06
N THR A 94 2.50 10.86 -0.53
CA THR A 94 1.24 11.54 -0.22
C THR A 94 0.91 11.43 1.27
N LEU A 95 1.06 10.24 1.86
CA LEU A 95 0.86 10.05 3.30
C LEU A 95 1.82 10.93 4.11
N MET A 96 3.10 10.87 3.80
CA MET A 96 4.14 11.68 4.45
C MET A 96 3.81 13.17 4.36
N ALA A 97 3.45 13.67 3.17
CA ALA A 97 3.11 15.09 2.98
C ALA A 97 1.84 15.54 3.72
N THR A 98 0.86 14.66 3.91
CA THR A 98 -0.44 15.02 4.50
C THR A 98 -0.53 14.76 6.00
N THR A 99 0.28 13.85 6.54
CA THR A 99 0.17 13.39 7.92
C THR A 99 1.47 13.55 8.72
N TRP A 100 2.40 14.35 8.21
CA TRP A 100 3.64 14.72 8.89
C TRP A 100 3.36 15.28 10.29
N LYS A 101 4.01 14.72 11.30
CA LYS A 101 3.96 15.21 12.68
C LYS A 101 5.29 15.04 13.40
N ASN A 102 5.74 16.13 14.00
CA ASN A 102 6.80 16.14 15.00
C ASN A 102 6.11 16.31 16.35
N GLU A 103 6.30 15.35 17.24
CA GLU A 103 5.68 15.40 18.56
C GLU A 103 6.57 14.76 19.61
N GLU A 104 6.41 15.23 20.82
CA GLU A 104 7.08 14.67 21.97
C GLU A 104 6.23 13.54 22.57
N LEU A 105 6.87 12.38 22.75
CA LEU A 105 6.23 11.17 23.26
C LEU A 105 7.12 10.45 24.26
N TYR A 106 6.51 9.64 25.12
CA TYR A 106 7.22 8.73 26.00
C TYR A 106 7.35 7.38 25.33
N LEU A 107 8.51 7.08 24.76
CA LEU A 107 8.78 5.78 24.15
C LEU A 107 9.31 4.80 25.20
N THR A 108 8.93 3.54 25.10
CA THR A 108 9.21 2.54 26.15
C THR A 108 10.08 1.37 25.69
N ALA A 109 9.91 0.94 24.45
CA ALA A 109 10.65 -0.17 23.86
C ALA A 109 10.53 -0.18 22.34
N ALA A 110 11.56 -0.72 21.68
CA ALA A 110 11.52 -1.16 20.30
C ALA A 110 11.69 -2.68 20.24
N GLU A 111 10.86 -3.35 19.43
CA GLU A 111 10.90 -4.80 19.20
C GLU A 111 10.91 -5.08 17.70
N GLU A 112 11.74 -6.01 17.25
CA GLU A 112 11.74 -6.47 15.86
C GLU A 112 10.53 -7.39 15.62
N VAL A 113 9.73 -7.11 14.59
CA VAL A 113 8.50 -7.86 14.27
C VAL A 113 8.58 -8.57 12.91
N GLY A 114 9.64 -8.32 12.14
CA GLY A 114 9.96 -9.01 10.89
C GLY A 114 11.23 -8.43 10.26
N ASP A 115 11.64 -9.01 9.14
CA ASP A 115 12.84 -8.59 8.40
C ASP A 115 12.80 -7.07 8.11
N ASP A 116 13.74 -6.32 8.69
CA ASP A 116 13.87 -4.86 8.57
C ASP A 116 12.63 -4.06 9.03
N VAL A 117 11.81 -4.62 9.93
CA VAL A 117 10.63 -3.95 10.50
C VAL A 117 10.65 -4.00 12.03
N HIS A 118 10.81 -2.82 12.63
CA HIS A 118 10.71 -2.63 14.08
C HIS A 118 9.36 -2.04 14.47
N SER A 119 8.84 -2.48 15.60
CA SER A 119 7.66 -1.93 16.26
C SER A 119 8.11 -1.16 17.48
N VAL A 120 7.80 0.13 17.52
CA VAL A 120 8.14 1.01 18.63
C VAL A 120 6.88 1.31 19.42
N ARG A 121 6.93 1.06 20.72
CA ARG A 121 5.83 1.32 21.66
C ARG A 121 6.07 2.62 22.41
N GLY A 122 5.02 3.39 22.60
CA GLY A 122 5.07 4.61 23.38
C GLY A 122 3.71 5.07 23.90
N CYS A 123 3.74 6.18 24.62
CA CYS A 123 2.59 6.75 25.31
C CYS A 123 2.62 8.27 25.20
N ARG A 124 1.44 8.91 25.09
CA ARG A 124 1.34 10.38 25.08
C ARG A 124 1.61 11.02 26.44
N LYS A 125 1.27 10.32 27.50
CA LYS A 125 1.42 10.77 28.89
C LYS A 125 1.72 9.59 29.81
N ILE A 126 2.28 9.91 30.96
CA ILE A 126 2.54 8.98 32.05
C ILE A 126 1.61 9.34 33.22
N PRO A 127 0.95 8.38 33.88
CA PRO A 127 0.93 6.95 33.61
C PRO A 127 0.21 6.61 32.30
N CYS A 128 0.69 5.58 31.60
CA CYS A 128 0.15 5.19 30.30
C CYS A 128 -1.17 4.43 30.44
N SER A 129 -2.17 4.81 29.64
CA SER A 129 -3.46 4.13 29.54
C SER A 129 -3.63 3.50 28.16
N GLU A 130 -4.61 2.60 28.00
CA GLU A 130 -4.91 1.99 26.70
C GLU A 130 -5.34 3.02 25.63
N SER A 131 -5.94 4.15 26.04
CA SER A 131 -6.28 5.24 25.11
C SER A 131 -5.07 6.07 24.70
N ASP A 132 -4.01 6.09 25.51
CA ASP A 132 -2.82 6.91 25.28
C ASP A 132 -1.64 6.13 24.68
N ALA A 133 -1.74 4.81 24.63
CA ALA A 133 -0.75 3.93 24.01
C ALA A 133 -0.70 4.11 22.48
N ILE A 134 0.50 4.25 21.95
CA ILE A 134 0.78 4.42 20.52
C ILE A 134 1.78 3.35 20.08
N TYR A 135 1.56 2.85 18.87
CA TYR A 135 2.45 1.92 18.20
C TYR A 135 2.90 2.54 16.88
N PHE A 136 4.19 2.52 16.64
CA PHE A 136 4.81 2.93 15.38
C PHE A 136 5.46 1.74 14.71
N ARG A 137 5.58 1.81 13.39
CA ARG A 137 6.45 0.93 12.61
C ARG A 137 7.65 1.71 12.12
N VAL A 138 8.82 1.11 12.19
CA VAL A 138 10.04 1.60 11.57
C VAL A 138 10.39 0.57 10.51
N ARG A 139 10.33 0.96 9.24
CA ARG A 139 10.56 0.08 8.09
C ARG A 139 11.28 0.84 7.00
N THR A 140 11.93 0.17 6.06
CA THR A 140 12.59 0.87 4.94
C THR A 140 11.59 1.15 3.81
N SER A 141 11.57 2.39 3.32
CA SER A 141 10.81 2.78 2.14
C SER A 141 11.60 3.76 1.26
N LEU A 142 11.20 3.93 0.01
CA LEU A 142 11.85 4.89 -0.90
C LEU A 142 11.76 6.33 -0.35
N MET A 143 10.63 6.69 0.27
CA MET A 143 10.46 8.01 0.88
C MET A 143 11.33 8.19 2.12
N HIS A 144 11.53 7.14 2.92
CA HIS A 144 12.44 7.20 4.07
C HIS A 144 13.88 7.40 3.65
N ASN A 145 14.31 6.71 2.58
CA ASN A 145 15.64 6.92 2.01
C ASN A 145 15.82 8.34 1.47
N LEU A 146 14.79 8.90 0.82
CA LEU A 146 14.84 10.29 0.39
C LEU A 146 14.94 11.24 1.59
N TYR A 147 14.13 11.02 2.63
CA TYR A 147 14.19 11.80 3.86
C TYR A 147 15.58 11.76 4.51
N ALA A 148 16.12 10.57 4.77
CA ALA A 148 17.44 10.40 5.38
C ALA A 148 18.57 11.00 4.52
N LEU A 149 18.46 10.89 3.19
CA LEU A 149 19.43 11.50 2.28
C LEU A 149 19.38 13.02 2.35
N THR A 150 18.18 13.60 2.50
CA THR A 150 18.02 15.06 2.60
C THR A 150 18.37 15.63 3.96
N ASP A 151 18.06 14.91 5.05
CA ASP A 151 18.24 15.41 6.42
C ASP A 151 19.62 15.06 7.00
N HIS A 152 20.09 13.82 6.78
CA HIS A 152 21.33 13.29 7.37
C HIS A 152 22.43 13.02 6.33
N GLY A 153 22.15 13.13 5.04
CA GLY A 153 23.11 12.78 3.98
C GLY A 153 23.43 11.29 3.90
N SER A 154 22.57 10.42 4.46
CA SER A 154 22.79 8.97 4.56
C SER A 154 21.57 8.17 4.09
N VAL A 155 21.74 6.84 3.97
CA VAL A 155 20.63 5.92 3.65
C VAL A 155 19.84 5.63 4.93
N PHE A 156 18.53 5.49 4.81
CA PHE A 156 17.69 5.19 5.95
C PHE A 156 17.85 3.73 6.38
N TYR A 157 18.21 3.52 7.64
CA TYR A 157 18.28 2.20 8.25
C TYR A 157 17.34 2.14 9.45
N PRO A 158 16.38 1.18 9.45
CA PRO A 158 15.36 1.10 10.49
C PRO A 158 15.97 0.72 11.85
N ASP A 159 17.01 -0.11 11.86
CA ASP A 159 17.73 -0.52 13.07
C ASP A 159 18.31 0.67 13.84
N TYR A 160 18.89 1.64 13.13
CA TYR A 160 19.49 2.82 13.75
C TYR A 160 18.42 3.69 14.41
N THR A 161 17.29 3.89 13.73
CA THR A 161 16.16 4.66 14.27
C THR A 161 15.55 3.95 15.49
N ALA A 162 15.36 2.62 15.40
CA ALA A 162 14.82 1.83 16.50
C ALA A 162 15.77 1.75 17.71
N SER A 163 17.09 1.73 17.47
CA SER A 163 18.12 1.59 18.52
C SER A 163 18.18 2.78 19.48
N VAL A 164 17.70 3.97 19.06
CA VAL A 164 17.64 5.16 19.93
C VAL A 164 16.63 4.96 21.07
N VAL A 165 15.65 4.08 20.86
CA VAL A 165 14.63 3.76 21.87
C VAL A 165 15.16 2.68 22.80
N ALA A 166 15.88 3.12 23.84
CA ALA A 166 16.36 2.23 24.88
C ALA A 166 15.19 1.62 25.70
N PRO A 167 15.33 0.39 26.24
CA PRO A 167 14.33 -0.18 27.14
C PRO A 167 14.14 0.69 28.38
N GLY A 168 12.89 1.05 28.69
CA GLY A 168 12.55 1.95 29.78
C GLY A 168 11.80 3.19 29.28
N VAL A 169 11.27 4.00 30.20
CA VAL A 169 10.52 5.20 29.81
C VAL A 169 11.52 6.29 29.43
N ASN A 170 11.49 6.71 28.17
CA ASN A 170 12.31 7.80 27.65
C ASN A 170 11.42 8.88 27.05
N ARG A 171 11.77 10.14 27.29
CA ARG A 171 11.13 11.29 26.64
C ARG A 171 11.79 11.48 25.27
N CYS A 172 11.03 11.36 24.20
CA CYS A 172 11.55 11.38 22.85
C CYS A 172 10.83 12.40 21.98
N ASN A 173 11.57 13.18 21.20
CA ASN A 173 11.00 13.95 20.10
C ASN A 173 10.98 13.06 18.86
N VAL A 174 9.78 12.80 18.34
CA VAL A 174 9.52 11.80 17.32
C VAL A 174 8.98 12.48 16.06
N THR A 175 9.68 12.23 14.94
CA THR A 175 9.20 12.57 13.60
C THR A 175 8.49 11.35 13.04
N SER A 176 7.18 11.48 12.78
CA SER A 176 6.36 10.37 12.27
C SER A 176 5.33 10.83 11.25
N TYR A 177 4.84 9.89 10.44
CA TYR A 177 3.71 10.13 9.55
C TYR A 177 2.78 8.91 9.49
N GLY A 178 1.55 9.12 9.05
CA GLY A 178 0.52 8.09 8.91
C GLY A 178 -0.67 8.30 9.85
N PHE A 179 -1.72 7.52 9.60
CA PHE A 179 -2.97 7.64 10.35
C PHE A 179 -2.94 6.83 11.65
N ARG A 180 -3.40 7.45 12.75
CA ARG A 180 -3.51 6.81 14.07
C ARG A 180 -4.94 6.40 14.37
N VAL A 181 -5.42 5.39 13.67
CA VAL A 181 -6.79 4.87 13.85
C VAL A 181 -6.71 3.41 14.29
N LYS A 182 -7.17 3.12 15.53
CA LYS A 182 -7.11 1.78 16.12
C LYS A 182 -7.77 0.70 15.23
N ALA A 183 -8.87 1.04 14.57
CA ALA A 183 -9.57 0.14 13.65
C ALA A 183 -8.72 -0.24 12.42
N LEU A 184 -7.91 0.70 11.89
CA LEU A 184 -7.03 0.44 10.75
C LEU A 184 -5.80 -0.37 11.16
N MET A 185 -5.24 -0.09 12.34
CA MET A 185 -4.09 -0.82 12.88
C MET A 185 -4.42 -2.31 13.09
N ARG A 186 -5.56 -2.63 13.70
CA ARG A 186 -5.90 -4.02 14.05
C ARG A 186 -6.60 -4.78 12.94
N GLY A 187 -7.34 -4.09 12.06
CA GLY A 187 -8.05 -4.72 10.94
C GLY A 187 -7.22 -4.87 9.67
N TRP A 188 -6.33 -3.90 9.40
CA TRP A 188 -5.65 -3.76 8.10
C TRP A 188 -4.12 -3.64 8.25
N ASP A 189 -3.58 -3.81 9.47
CA ASP A 189 -2.14 -3.69 9.78
C ASP A 189 -1.53 -2.34 9.32
N ILE A 190 -2.33 -1.26 9.35
CA ILE A 190 -1.90 0.09 8.97
C ILE A 190 -1.49 0.84 10.24
N TYR A 191 -0.19 0.97 10.43
CA TYR A 191 0.42 1.71 11.53
C TYR A 191 1.09 2.98 11.00
N PRO A 192 1.23 4.03 11.83
CA PRO A 192 2.07 5.17 11.51
C PRO A 192 3.54 4.73 11.41
N ASP A 193 4.25 5.30 10.45
CA ASP A 193 5.66 5.10 10.24
C ASP A 193 6.47 6.17 11.01
N MET A 194 7.54 5.75 11.67
CA MET A 194 8.48 6.63 12.35
C MET A 194 9.74 6.82 11.51
N LEU A 195 10.16 8.08 11.35
CA LEU A 195 11.27 8.51 10.53
C LEU A 195 12.52 8.85 11.33
N ASP A 196 12.33 9.47 12.49
CA ASP A 196 13.44 9.84 13.37
C ASP A 196 12.93 9.93 14.81
N ALA A 197 13.82 9.67 15.76
CA ALA A 197 13.54 9.78 17.16
C ALA A 197 14.81 10.21 17.90
N THR A 198 14.69 11.25 18.71
CA THR A 198 15.75 11.69 19.63
C THR A 198 15.25 11.54 21.06
N CYS A 199 15.88 10.66 21.83
CA CYS A 199 15.42 10.27 23.16
C CYS A 199 16.38 10.71 24.26
N VAL A 200 15.80 11.15 25.38
CA VAL A 200 16.50 11.36 26.65
C VAL A 200 15.86 10.51 27.75
N PRO A 201 16.64 9.98 28.70
CA PRO A 201 16.09 9.22 29.80
C PRO A 201 15.12 10.07 30.61
N TYR A 202 13.95 9.50 30.92
CA TYR A 202 12.96 10.19 31.75
C TYR A 202 13.37 10.13 33.21
N GLU A 203 13.87 11.23 33.76
CA GLU A 203 14.12 11.35 35.20
C GLU A 203 12.83 11.75 35.93
N THR A 204 12.39 10.88 36.84
CA THR A 204 11.23 11.11 37.70
C THR A 204 11.48 12.32 38.62
N GLY A 205 11.06 13.52 38.23
CA GLY A 205 11.18 14.73 39.06
C GLY A 205 11.55 16.04 38.36
N THR A 206 11.70 16.07 37.03
CA THR A 206 11.94 17.33 36.30
C THR A 206 10.64 18.12 36.12
N ALA A 207 10.59 19.34 36.67
CA ALA A 207 9.47 20.25 36.53
C ALA A 207 9.32 20.70 35.06
N PHE A 208 8.09 20.62 34.53
CA PHE A 208 7.76 21.19 33.24
C PHE A 208 7.88 22.72 33.31
N SER A 209 8.78 23.29 32.52
CA SER A 209 8.69 24.71 32.17
C SER A 209 7.53 24.85 31.19
N GLU A 210 6.44 25.45 31.66
CA GLU A 210 5.21 25.76 30.93
C GLU A 210 5.41 26.87 29.87
N SER A 211 6.65 27.07 29.38
CA SER A 211 7.04 28.22 28.55
C SER A 211 7.15 27.97 27.05
N GLU A 212 6.87 26.75 26.55
CA GLU A 212 6.93 26.43 25.10
C GLU A 212 5.54 26.17 24.47
N LEU A 213 4.47 26.61 25.12
CA LEU A 213 3.11 26.62 24.57
C LEU A 213 2.62 28.06 24.40
N SER A 214 3.31 28.82 23.55
CA SER A 214 2.84 30.10 22.99
C SER A 214 3.06 30.13 21.49
#